data_AF-A0A3D6EW34-F1
#
_entry.id   AF-A0A3D6EW34-F1
#
_cell.length_a   1.000
_cell.length_b   1.000
_cell.length_c   1.000
_cell.angle_alpha   90.00
_cell.angle_beta   90.00
_cell.angle_gamma   90.00
#
_symmetry.space_group_name_H-M   'P 1'
#
loop_
_entity.id
_entity.type
_entity.pdbx_description
1 polymer ?
#
loop_
_entity_poly.entity_id
_entity_poly.type
_entity_poly.pdbx_seq_one_letter_code
_entity_poly.pdbx_strand_id
1 'polypeptide(L)'
;MSILLTILIIEERFAFGEVERDIYERVSNKLKEELTKLDTSLASMQKELSNPVKFIDKSLEICSNLAALWDSSECSHRKQMQELFFPEGILYDKKISGYRTENINVVLEVITSISNKIKEIGHSASQKNFDLPALVDPRCHLSNLFIENLRKMEDFSAALGVS
;
A
#
# COMPACT_ATOMS: atom_id res chain seq x y z
N MET A 1 3.16 -19.57 11.20
CA MET A 1 3.05 -20.75 12.08
C MET A 1 3.60 -22.04 11.45
N SER A 2 3.55 -22.24 10.12
CA SER A 2 4.03 -23.47 9.47
C SER A 2 5.56 -23.69 9.50
N ILE A 3 6.37 -22.64 9.27
CA ILE A 3 7.84 -22.78 9.11
C ILE A 3 8.54 -23.17 10.42
N LEU A 4 8.14 -22.57 11.54
CA LEU A 4 8.71 -22.86 12.87
C LEU A 4 8.49 -24.33 13.27
N LEU A 5 7.31 -24.88 12.98
CA LEU A 5 7.01 -26.29 13.23
C LEU A 5 7.88 -27.21 12.37
N THR A 6 8.13 -26.85 11.11
CA THR A 6 9.01 -27.62 10.21
C THR A 6 10.47 -27.63 10.68
N ILE A 7 10.96 -26.52 11.26
CA ILE A 7 12.30 -26.45 11.86
C ILE A 7 12.41 -27.40 13.06
N LEU A 8 11.42 -27.43 13.95
CA LEU A 8 11.43 -28.34 15.09
C LEU A 8 11.43 -29.81 14.65
N ILE A 9 10.63 -30.15 13.62
CA ILE A 9 10.56 -31.51 13.09
C ILE A 9 11.91 -31.96 12.50
N ILE A 10 12.61 -31.09 11.77
CA ILE A 10 13.90 -31.48 11.18
C ILE A 10 15.01 -31.57 12.23
N GLU A 11 14.95 -30.75 13.28
CA GLU A 11 15.83 -30.85 14.45
C GLU A 11 15.61 -32.17 15.22
N GLU A 12 14.35 -32.55 15.44
CA GLU A 12 13.99 -33.81 16.08
C GLU A 12 14.49 -35.03 15.27
N ARG A 13 14.26 -35.06 13.96
CA ARG A 13 14.72 -36.14 13.09
C ARG A 13 16.24 -36.24 12.99
N PHE A 14 16.94 -35.11 13.03
CA PHE A 14 18.39 -35.10 13.10
C PHE A 14 18.89 -35.67 14.44
N ALA A 15 18.23 -35.34 15.56
CA ALA A 15 18.57 -35.89 16.87
C ALA A 15 18.37 -37.41 16.96
N PHE A 16 17.37 -37.97 16.26
CA PHE A 16 17.15 -39.41 16.12
C PHE A 16 18.09 -40.10 15.10
N GLY A 17 18.95 -39.35 14.41
CA GLY A 17 19.86 -39.89 13.41
C GLY A 17 19.18 -40.29 12.10
N GLU A 18 17.94 -39.87 11.87
CA GLU A 18 17.18 -40.14 10.65
C GLU A 18 17.63 -39.25 9.47
N VAL A 19 18.42 -38.22 9.74
CA VAL A 19 18.88 -37.23 8.77
C VAL A 19 20.40 -37.07 8.88
N GLU A 20 21.07 -37.11 7.74
CA GLU A 20 22.50 -36.86 7.66
C GLU A 20 22.82 -35.37 7.88
N ARG A 21 23.99 -35.09 8.47
CA ARG A 21 24.36 -33.73 8.89
C ARG A 21 24.34 -32.71 7.76
N ASP A 22 24.80 -33.10 6.57
CA ASP A 22 24.86 -32.23 5.40
C ASP A 22 23.46 -31.85 4.88
N ILE A 23 22.49 -32.78 4.94
CA ILE A 23 21.08 -32.55 4.58
C ILE A 23 20.44 -31.63 5.62
N TYR A 24 20.68 -31.90 6.90
CA TYR A 24 20.17 -31.07 8.00
C TYR A 24 20.66 -29.63 7.88
N GLU A 25 21.97 -29.41 7.73
CA GLU A 25 22.54 -28.06 7.63
C GLU A 25 21.95 -27.29 6.44
N ARG A 26 21.87 -27.93 5.27
CA ARG A 26 21.32 -27.30 4.05
C ARG A 26 19.87 -26.87 4.20
N VAL A 27 19.02 -27.75 4.75
CA VAL A 27 17.59 -27.47 4.89
C VAL A 27 17.32 -26.51 6.05
N SER A 28 18.01 -26.67 7.19
CA SER A 28 17.92 -25.78 8.35
C SER A 28 18.32 -24.35 7.98
N ASN A 29 19.44 -24.18 7.26
CA ASN A 29 19.90 -22.88 6.81
C ASN A 29 18.89 -22.22 5.85
N LYS A 30 18.37 -22.97 4.88
CA LYS A 30 17.33 -22.46 3.96
C LYS A 30 16.07 -22.00 4.71
N LEU A 31 15.58 -22.80 5.66
CA LEU A 31 14.39 -22.46 6.44
C LEU A 31 14.61 -21.23 7.34
N LYS A 32 15.80 -21.09 7.92
CA LYS A 32 16.19 -19.91 8.72
C LYS A 32 16.33 -18.66 7.85
N GLU A 33 16.87 -18.79 6.63
CA GLU A 33 16.89 -17.69 5.65
C GLU A 33 15.48 -17.26 5.24
N GLU A 34 14.58 -18.21 5.00
CA GLU A 34 13.17 -17.89 4.70
C GLU A 34 12.48 -17.21 5.89
N LEU A 35 12.72 -17.69 7.12
CA LEU A 35 12.21 -17.09 8.35
C LEU A 35 12.69 -15.64 8.50
N THR A 36 14.00 -15.41 8.39
CA THR A 36 14.59 -14.06 8.51
C THR A 36 14.09 -13.10 7.42
N LYS A 37 13.91 -13.56 6.17
CA LYS A 37 13.27 -12.76 5.10
C LYS A 37 11.83 -12.38 5.46
N LEU A 38 11.09 -13.30 6.06
CA LEU A 38 9.70 -13.07 6.44
C LEU A 38 9.61 -12.10 7.64
N ASP A 39 10.46 -12.28 8.65
CA ASP A 39 10.55 -11.40 9.81
C ASP A 39 11.02 -9.98 9.44
N THR A 40 12.00 -9.85 8.55
CA THR A 40 12.44 -8.54 8.03
C THR A 40 11.34 -7.87 7.21
N SER A 41 10.59 -8.63 6.40
CA SER A 41 9.41 -8.12 5.70
C SER A 41 8.35 -7.65 6.71
N LEU A 42 8.05 -8.43 7.75
CA LEU A 42 7.10 -8.05 8.80
C LEU A 42 7.55 -6.82 9.58
N ALA A 43 8.82 -6.74 9.96
CA ALA A 43 9.39 -5.58 10.66
C ALA A 43 9.33 -4.30 9.79
N SER A 44 9.58 -4.42 8.47
CA SER A 44 9.46 -3.27 7.56
C SER A 44 8.01 -2.82 7.36
N MET A 45 7.04 -3.73 7.49
CA MET A 45 5.60 -3.43 7.53
C MET A 45 5.17 -2.84 8.88
N GLN A 46 5.78 -3.27 9.99
CA GLN A 46 5.51 -2.77 11.35
C GLN A 46 6.15 -1.42 11.68
N LYS A 47 6.95 -0.83 10.78
CA LYS A 47 7.44 0.53 10.96
C LYS A 47 6.23 1.46 10.99
N GLU A 48 5.82 1.82 12.21
CA GLU A 48 4.67 2.67 12.49
C GLU A 48 4.78 3.94 11.65
N LEU A 49 3.71 4.26 10.91
CA LEU A 49 3.52 5.62 10.42
C LEU A 49 3.59 6.53 11.66
N SER A 50 4.65 7.32 11.79
CA SER A 50 4.97 8.06 13.02
C SER A 50 3.91 9.09 13.44
N ASN A 51 2.88 9.32 12.61
CA ASN A 51 1.63 9.97 12.97
C ASN A 51 0.58 9.74 11.86
N PRO A 52 -0.33 8.74 11.95
CA PRO A 52 -1.27 8.39 10.89
C PRO A 52 -2.18 9.57 10.45
N VAL A 53 -2.49 10.50 11.36
CA VAL A 53 -3.33 11.68 11.04
C VAL A 53 -2.61 12.61 10.07
N LYS A 54 -1.34 12.93 10.33
CA LYS A 54 -0.55 13.81 9.44
C LYS A 54 -0.45 13.27 8.02
N PHE A 55 -0.41 11.94 7.87
CA PHE A 55 -0.33 11.33 6.54
C PHE A 55 -1.63 11.39 5.79
N ILE A 56 -2.76 11.19 6.47
CA ILE A 56 -4.08 11.38 5.87
C ILE A 56 -4.22 12.82 5.40
N ASP A 57 -3.81 13.80 6.21
CA ASP A 57 -3.87 15.22 5.86
C ASP A 57 -3.01 15.54 4.63
N LYS A 58 -1.74 15.08 4.60
CA LYS A 58 -0.84 15.27 3.45
C LYS A 58 -1.35 14.59 2.18
N SER A 59 -1.85 13.37 2.32
CA SER A 59 -2.46 12.61 1.21
C SER A 59 -3.65 13.38 0.62
N LEU A 60 -4.50 13.93 1.49
CA LEU A 60 -5.65 14.71 1.09
C LEU A 60 -5.23 16.03 0.42
N GLU A 61 -4.20 16.70 0.93
CA GLU A 61 -3.65 17.92 0.33
C GLU A 61 -3.13 17.66 -1.09
N ILE A 62 -2.31 16.63 -1.28
CA ILE A 62 -1.76 16.25 -2.59
C ILE A 62 -2.90 15.90 -3.56
N CYS A 63 -3.83 15.04 -3.14
CA CYS A 63 -4.93 14.61 -4.01
C CYS A 63 -5.90 15.75 -4.35
N SER A 64 -6.13 16.69 -3.43
CA SER A 64 -7.02 17.83 -3.66
C SER A 64 -6.40 18.89 -4.56
N ASN A 65 -5.07 19.03 -4.53
CA ASN A 65 -4.32 20.01 -5.32
C ASN A 65 -3.58 19.38 -6.51
N LEU A 66 -3.98 18.17 -6.92
CA LEU A 66 -3.23 17.36 -7.89
C LEU A 66 -2.97 18.08 -9.22
N ALA A 67 -3.96 18.80 -9.75
CA ALA A 67 -3.82 19.54 -11.00
C ALA A 67 -2.82 20.70 -10.90
N ALA A 68 -2.89 21.47 -9.80
CA ALA A 68 -1.96 22.58 -9.56
C ALA A 68 -0.53 22.08 -9.31
N LEU A 69 -0.37 20.97 -8.59
CA LEU A 69 0.92 20.30 -8.39
C LEU A 69 1.47 19.75 -9.72
N TRP A 70 0.62 19.18 -10.57
CA TRP A 70 1.02 18.73 -11.90
C TRP A 70 1.54 19.89 -12.76
N ASP A 71 0.81 20.99 -12.82
CA ASP A 71 1.16 22.13 -13.65
C ASP A 71 2.45 22.83 -13.17
N SER A 72 2.64 22.95 -11.86
CA SER A 72 3.81 23.59 -11.25
C SER A 72 5.05 22.68 -11.13
N SER A 73 4.91 21.37 -11.32
CA SER A 73 6.00 20.41 -11.16
C SER A 73 6.85 20.22 -12.41
N GLU A 74 8.13 19.91 -12.19
CA GLU A 74 9.08 19.53 -13.24
C GLU A 74 8.79 18.11 -13.78
N CYS A 75 9.31 17.80 -14.96
CA CYS A 75 9.06 16.52 -15.63
C CYS A 75 9.41 15.29 -14.79
N SER A 76 10.45 15.37 -13.94
CA SER A 76 10.84 14.31 -12.99
C SER A 76 9.74 14.03 -11.97
N HIS A 77 9.24 15.07 -11.33
CA HIS A 77 8.17 15.00 -10.34
C HIS A 77 6.84 14.57 -10.96
N ARG A 78 6.53 14.99 -12.20
CA ARG A 78 5.37 14.50 -12.96
C ARG A 78 5.44 13.00 -13.22
N LYS A 79 6.62 12.50 -13.56
CA LYS A 79 6.84 11.05 -13.76
C LYS A 79 6.64 10.29 -12.45
N GLN A 80 7.22 10.77 -11.35
CA GLN A 80 7.01 10.18 -10.03
C GLN A 80 5.52 10.21 -9.63
N MET A 81 4.81 11.29 -9.92
CA MET A 81 3.38 11.41 -9.66
C MET A 81 2.58 10.40 -10.50
N GLN A 82 2.93 10.19 -11.77
CA GLN A 82 2.31 9.14 -12.59
C GLN A 82 2.54 7.74 -12.02
N GLU A 83 3.79 7.40 -11.66
CA GLU A 83 4.12 6.10 -11.07
C GLU A 83 3.43 5.88 -9.71
N LEU A 84 3.25 6.95 -8.93
CA LEU A 84 2.61 6.93 -7.63
C LEU A 84 1.11 6.66 -7.69
N PHE A 85 0.41 7.31 -8.63
CA PHE A 85 -1.05 7.19 -8.76
C PHE A 85 -1.49 6.09 -9.72
N PHE A 86 -0.66 5.78 -10.71
CA PHE A 86 -0.91 4.81 -11.77
C PHE A 86 0.33 3.90 -11.94
N PRO A 87 0.52 2.91 -11.05
CA PRO A 87 1.71 2.06 -11.07
C PRO A 87 1.91 1.29 -12.37
N GLU A 88 0.81 0.89 -13.01
CA GLU A 88 0.81 0.20 -14.32
C GLU A 88 0.79 1.19 -15.51
N GLY A 89 0.89 2.48 -15.23
CA GLY A 89 0.85 3.55 -16.21
C GLY A 89 -0.54 3.81 -16.81
N ILE A 90 -0.54 4.58 -17.89
CA ILE A 90 -1.74 4.97 -18.65
C ILE A 90 -1.65 4.31 -20.01
N LEU A 91 -2.57 3.38 -20.28
CA LEU A 91 -2.67 2.66 -21.55
C LEU A 91 -3.70 3.35 -22.44
N TYR A 92 -3.43 3.43 -23.74
CA TYR A 92 -4.41 3.87 -24.72
C TYR A 92 -5.03 2.67 -25.41
N ASP A 93 -6.33 2.45 -25.19
CA ASP A 93 -7.09 1.41 -25.87
C ASP A 93 -7.69 1.98 -27.15
N LYS A 94 -7.10 1.58 -28.29
CA LYS A 94 -7.53 1.99 -29.63
C LYS A 94 -8.95 1.54 -29.97
N LYS A 95 -9.47 0.47 -29.35
CA LYS A 95 -10.82 -0.06 -29.65
C LYS A 95 -11.92 0.83 -29.09
N ILE A 96 -11.69 1.41 -27.91
CA ILE A 96 -12.61 2.36 -27.27
C ILE A 96 -12.21 3.82 -27.49
N SER A 97 -11.10 4.06 -28.20
CA SER A 97 -10.51 5.39 -28.41
C SER A 97 -10.33 6.18 -27.11
N GLY A 98 -9.91 5.49 -26.03
CA GLY A 98 -9.87 6.04 -24.68
C GLY A 98 -8.64 5.61 -23.90
N TYR A 99 -8.33 6.36 -22.84
CA TYR A 99 -7.25 6.03 -21.91
C TYR A 99 -7.79 5.14 -20.79
N ARG A 100 -6.98 4.17 -20.36
CA ARG A 100 -7.29 3.24 -19.27
C ARG A 100 -6.11 3.11 -18.34
N THR A 101 -6.39 3.15 -17.05
CA THR A 101 -5.44 2.85 -15.97
C THR A 101 -5.92 1.58 -15.31
N GLU A 102 -5.16 0.49 -15.42
CA GLU A 102 -5.59 -0.83 -14.93
C GLU A 102 -5.52 -0.93 -13.41
N ASN A 103 -4.59 -0.18 -12.81
CA ASN A 103 -4.38 -0.13 -11.37
C ASN A 103 -4.26 1.32 -10.92
N ILE A 104 -4.98 1.68 -9.87
CA ILE A 104 -4.99 3.03 -9.29
C ILE A 104 -4.57 2.93 -7.83
N ASN A 105 -3.85 3.95 -7.36
CA ASN A 105 -3.52 4.05 -5.95
C ASN A 105 -4.81 4.09 -5.10
N VAL A 106 -4.91 3.16 -4.14
CA VAL A 106 -6.10 2.96 -3.30
C VAL A 106 -6.47 4.23 -2.52
N VAL A 107 -5.50 5.08 -2.17
CA VAL A 107 -5.79 6.34 -1.48
C VAL A 107 -6.57 7.29 -2.38
N LEU A 108 -6.19 7.38 -3.65
CA LEU A 108 -6.91 8.17 -4.65
C LEU A 108 -8.33 7.61 -4.90
N GLU A 109 -8.46 6.29 -4.93
CA GLU A 109 -9.76 5.61 -5.05
C GLU A 109 -10.69 5.91 -3.87
N VAL A 110 -10.18 5.89 -2.64
CA VAL A 110 -10.96 6.21 -1.43
C VAL A 110 -11.37 7.69 -1.44
N ILE A 111 -10.45 8.61 -1.73
CA ILE A 111 -10.75 10.05 -1.77
C ILE A 111 -11.79 10.38 -2.84
N THR A 112 -11.67 9.80 -4.04
CA THR A 112 -12.65 9.99 -5.12
C THR A 112 -14.01 9.41 -4.77
N SER A 113 -14.06 8.23 -4.15
CA SER A 113 -15.30 7.60 -3.67
C SER A 113 -16.02 8.48 -2.64
N ILE A 114 -15.28 9.02 -1.66
CA ILE A 114 -15.82 9.94 -0.65
C ILE A 114 -16.31 11.22 -1.32
N SER A 115 -15.51 11.81 -2.21
CA SER A 115 -15.86 13.05 -2.92
C SER A 115 -17.13 12.92 -3.75
N ASN A 116 -17.32 11.79 -4.45
CA ASN A 116 -18.53 11.53 -5.22
C ASN A 116 -19.75 11.40 -4.31
N LYS A 117 -19.62 10.70 -3.19
CA LYS A 117 -20.70 10.56 -2.21
C LYS A 117 -21.09 11.90 -1.58
N ILE A 118 -20.11 12.77 -1.30
CA ILE A 118 -20.38 14.14 -0.83
C ILE A 118 -21.16 14.94 -1.89
N LYS A 119 -20.79 14.83 -3.17
CA LYS A 119 -21.51 15.52 -4.27
C LYS A 119 -22.96 15.04 -4.39
N GLU A 120 -23.19 13.73 -4.33
CA GLU A 120 -24.54 13.14 -4.36
C GLU A 120 -25.43 13.69 -3.22
N ILE A 121 -24.85 13.84 -2.02
CA ILE A 121 -25.54 14.42 -0.86
C ILE A 121 -25.78 15.93 -1.07
N GLY A 122 -24.79 16.67 -1.59
CA GLY A 122 -24.90 18.11 -1.85
C GLY A 122 -25.98 18.51 -2.86
N HIS A 123 -26.35 17.62 -3.79
CA HIS A 123 -27.49 17.81 -4.68
C HIS A 123 -28.86 17.57 -4.01
N SER A 124 -28.88 17.00 -2.81
CA SER A 124 -30.09 16.69 -2.02
C SER A 124 -30.10 17.54 -0.75
N ALA A 125 -30.49 18.80 -0.85
CA ALA A 125 -30.44 19.76 0.25
C ALA A 125 -31.07 19.24 1.56
N SER A 126 -30.26 19.12 2.61
CA SER A 126 -30.46 19.63 3.97
C SER A 126 -29.56 18.85 4.94
N GLN A 127 -28.98 19.57 5.88
CA GLN A 127 -28.16 19.08 7.00
C GLN A 127 -28.56 17.67 7.45
N LYS A 128 -27.78 16.68 7.03
CA LYS A 128 -27.73 15.39 7.71
C LYS A 128 -26.33 15.31 8.28
N ASN A 129 -26.25 15.08 9.59
CA ASN A 129 -25.02 14.70 10.25
C ASN A 129 -24.28 13.70 9.36
N PHE A 130 -22.96 13.86 9.25
CA PHE A 130 -22.10 12.77 8.80
C PHE A 130 -22.17 11.66 9.86
N ASP A 131 -23.33 11.01 10.00
CA ASP A 131 -23.42 9.65 10.46
C ASP A 131 -22.86 8.81 9.30
N LEU A 132 -21.56 8.96 9.04
CA LEU A 132 -20.77 7.89 8.46
C LEU A 132 -20.98 6.77 9.47
N PRO A 133 -21.76 5.72 9.16
CA PRO A 133 -21.80 4.57 10.04
C PRO A 133 -20.34 4.18 10.21
N ALA A 134 -19.88 4.03 11.45
CA ALA A 134 -18.55 3.52 11.77
C ALA A 134 -18.34 2.06 11.28
N LEU A 135 -19.09 1.65 10.25
CA LEU A 135 -19.33 0.31 9.75
C LEU A 135 -19.57 0.28 8.23
N VAL A 136 -19.27 1.35 7.50
CA VAL A 136 -19.01 1.18 6.06
C VAL A 136 -17.52 0.94 5.96
N ASP A 137 -17.12 -0.32 6.15
CA ASP A 137 -15.90 -0.85 5.57
C ASP A 137 -15.90 -0.39 4.10
N PRO A 138 -15.11 0.63 3.71
CA PRO A 138 -14.86 0.78 2.30
C PRO A 138 -14.24 -0.56 1.95
N ARG A 139 -14.80 -1.29 1.00
CA ARG A 139 -14.24 -2.59 0.59
C ARG A 139 -12.82 -2.47 0.00
N CYS A 140 -12.05 -1.41 0.31
CA CYS A 140 -10.65 -1.62 0.56
C CYS A 140 -10.55 -2.57 1.76
N HIS A 141 -10.25 -3.84 1.51
CA HIS A 141 -9.38 -4.51 2.46
C HIS A 141 -8.28 -3.49 2.78
N LEU A 142 -8.27 -2.96 4.01
CA LEU A 142 -7.16 -2.22 4.62
C LEU A 142 -5.97 -3.17 4.71
N SER A 143 -5.61 -3.67 3.54
CA SER A 143 -4.51 -4.54 3.24
C SER A 143 -3.26 -3.70 3.39
N ASN A 144 -2.15 -4.40 3.52
CA ASN A 144 -0.83 -3.77 3.52
C ASN A 144 -0.66 -2.80 2.33
N LEU A 145 -1.41 -2.96 1.24
CA LEU A 145 -1.43 -2.06 0.08
C LEU A 145 -1.89 -0.62 0.41
N PHE A 146 -2.87 -0.42 1.29
CA PHE A 146 -3.29 0.95 1.67
C PHE A 146 -2.18 1.67 2.45
N ILE A 147 -1.59 0.97 3.42
CA ILE A 147 -0.46 1.48 4.22
C ILE A 147 0.78 1.71 3.35
N GLU A 148 1.06 0.81 2.41
CA GLU A 148 2.15 0.94 1.45
C GLU A 148 1.95 2.16 0.53
N ASN A 149 0.74 2.36 0.02
CA ASN A 149 0.42 3.52 -0.81
C ASN A 149 0.52 4.84 -0.03
N LEU A 150 0.10 4.87 1.24
CA LEU A 150 0.32 6.02 2.12
C LEU A 150 1.82 6.30 2.32
N ARG A 151 2.64 5.27 2.51
CA ARG A 151 4.10 5.43 2.61
C ARG A 151 4.70 5.99 1.32
N LYS A 152 4.29 5.49 0.15
CA LYS A 152 4.76 6.03 -1.14
C LYS A 152 4.40 7.51 -1.32
N MET A 153 3.23 7.93 -0.82
CA MET A 153 2.83 9.33 -0.84
C MET A 153 3.65 10.20 0.14
N GLU A 154 4.05 9.64 1.28
CA GLU A 154 4.99 10.29 2.21
C GLU A 154 6.36 10.50 1.56
N ASP A 155 6.94 9.46 0.95
CA ASP A 155 8.23 9.54 0.28
C ASP A 155 8.21 10.58 -0.84
N PHE A 156 7.10 10.66 -1.59
CA PHE A 156 6.88 11.67 -2.62
C PHE A 156 6.74 13.08 -2.04
N SER A 157 6.01 13.25 -0.94
CA SER A 157 5.89 14.54 -0.24
C SER A 157 7.26 15.05 0.25
N ALA A 158 8.08 14.15 0.80
CA ALA A 158 9.44 14.48 1.24
C ALA A 158 10.34 14.88 0.05
N ALA A 159 10.22 14.21 -1.09
CA ALA A 159 10.97 14.53 -2.30
C ALA A 159 10.60 15.90 -2.89
N LEU A 160 9.34 16.33 -2.76
CA LEU A 160 8.87 17.65 -3.22
C LEU A 160 9.30 18.82 -2.32
N GLY A 161 9.90 18.57 -1.15
CA GLY A 161 10.27 19.62 -0.20
C GLY A 161 9.08 20.27 0.52
N VAL A 162 7.89 19.66 0.47
CA VAL A 162 6.69 20.09 1.19
C VAL A 162 6.73 19.45 2.59
N SER A 163 7.63 19.99 3.43
CA SER A 163 7.83 19.56 4.84
C SER A 163 6.70 20.05 5.73
#